data_AF-A0A9Q1KGX7-F1
#
_entry.id   AF-A0A9Q1KGX7-F1
#
_cell.length_a   1.000
_cell.length_b   1.000
_cell.length_c   1.000
_cell.angle_alpha   90.00
_cell.angle_beta   90.00
_cell.angle_gamma   90.00
#
_symmetry.space_group_name_H-M   'P 1'
#
loop_
_entity.id
_entity.type
_entity.pdbx_description
1 polymer ?
#
loop_
_entity_poly.entity_id
_entity_poly.type
_entity_poly.pdbx_seq_one_letter_code
_entity_poly.pdbx_strand_id
1 'polypeptide(L)'
;MSVKQLDINGFVAKQDWGSSKFIAPCIFYAYPDPPNPSGTNGSASSTATNKDSSPGVSISPQKRALLIFICVPVSPGKSRLIWSFPRNFAVWMDCIIPRWIFHIRQNLILDSDLYLLHVQEQKIMEFGPSNWQKVCFVPTKADALVVAFRRWLIKYSQGQVNWGDKFNAAALPPTPPREQLFDRYWSHVVNCLSCNSAYKALNLTETVLQIMSIGIIGVIGLTKQATMTTVQRSALFSMAILCFVASKWVSHFVYKTFRYHDYNHAFK
;
A
#
# COMPACT_ATOMS: atom_id res chain seq x y z
N MET A 1 -17.20 -13.24 11.19
CA MET A 1 -15.77 -13.35 11.54
C MET A 1 -15.57 -14.05 12.89
N SER A 2 -14.69 -15.05 12.98
CA SER A 2 -14.35 -15.77 14.22
C SER A 2 -12.87 -16.14 14.28
N VAL A 3 -12.27 -16.10 15.47
CA VAL A 3 -10.87 -16.48 15.72
C VAL A 3 -10.87 -17.87 16.34
N LYS A 4 -10.19 -18.83 15.70
CA LYS A 4 -10.29 -20.26 16.06
C LYS A 4 -9.21 -20.70 17.04
N GLN A 5 -7.99 -20.20 16.86
CA GLN A 5 -6.82 -20.60 17.63
C GLN A 5 -5.96 -19.38 17.88
N LEU A 6 -5.54 -19.16 19.14
CA LEU A 6 -4.62 -18.11 19.56
C LEU A 6 -3.56 -18.73 20.47
N ASP A 7 -2.32 -18.73 20.03
CA ASP A 7 -1.16 -19.24 20.76
C ASP A 7 0.06 -18.33 20.57
N ILE A 8 1.22 -18.71 21.11
CA ILE A 8 2.44 -17.90 21.04
C ILE A 8 2.88 -17.62 19.59
N ASN A 9 2.57 -18.52 18.65
CA ASN A 9 2.96 -18.41 17.24
C ASN A 9 1.97 -17.56 16.43
N GLY A 10 0.85 -17.13 17.01
CA GLY A 10 -0.11 -16.22 16.39
C GLY A 10 -1.55 -16.76 16.45
N PHE A 11 -2.34 -16.47 15.41
CA PHE A 11 -3.74 -16.90 15.38
C PHE A 11 -4.29 -17.08 13.96
N VAL A 12 -5.33 -17.90 13.84
CA VAL A 12 -6.10 -18.10 12.60
C VAL A 12 -7.52 -17.61 12.79
N ALA A 13 -8.02 -16.89 11.80
CA ALA A 13 -9.37 -16.35 11.78
C ALA A 13 -10.09 -16.67 10.47
N LYS A 14 -11.40 -16.86 10.59
CA LYS A 14 -12.32 -17.10 9.49
C LYS A 14 -13.18 -15.85 9.26
N GLN A 15 -13.20 -15.37 8.04
CA GLN A 15 -14.08 -14.31 7.55
C GLN A 15 -15.14 -14.92 6.62
N ASP A 16 -16.11 -14.12 6.20
CA ASP A 16 -17.25 -14.62 5.43
C ASP A 16 -16.85 -15.02 4.00
N TRP A 17 -15.78 -14.40 3.46
CA TRP A 17 -15.28 -14.60 2.09
C TRP A 17 -13.86 -15.17 2.03
N GLY A 18 -13.27 -15.52 3.18
CA GLY A 18 -11.88 -15.91 3.25
C GLY A 18 -11.39 -16.29 4.64
N SER A 19 -10.10 -16.57 4.70
CA SER A 19 -9.41 -16.89 5.94
C SER A 19 -8.16 -16.03 6.07
N SER A 20 -7.79 -15.70 7.29
CA SER A 20 -6.58 -14.93 7.58
C SER A 20 -5.78 -15.57 8.69
N LYS A 21 -4.47 -15.43 8.63
CA LYS A 21 -3.55 -15.92 9.65
C LYS A 21 -2.56 -14.82 10.01
N PHE A 22 -2.43 -14.60 11.31
CA PHE A 22 -1.31 -13.88 11.89
C PHE A 22 -0.26 -14.90 12.34
N ILE A 23 0.98 -14.71 11.90
CA ILE A 23 2.16 -15.46 12.32
C ILE A 23 3.08 -14.50 13.05
N ALA A 24 3.37 -14.82 14.31
CA ALA A 24 4.29 -14.07 15.13
C ALA A 24 5.69 -14.00 14.49
N PRO A 25 6.41 -12.87 14.63
CA PRO A 25 6.00 -11.69 15.38
C PRO A 25 5.25 -10.63 14.54
N CYS A 26 5.29 -10.72 13.20
CA CYS A 26 4.98 -9.57 12.35
C CYS A 26 4.28 -9.89 11.01
N ILE A 27 3.94 -11.15 10.73
CA ILE A 27 3.38 -11.55 9.43
C ILE A 27 1.87 -11.70 9.57
N PHE A 28 1.12 -11.06 8.68
CA PHE A 28 -0.31 -11.27 8.52
C PHE A 28 -0.58 -11.63 7.07
N TYR A 29 -1.36 -12.67 6.81
CA TYR A 29 -1.82 -12.92 5.45
C TYR A 29 -3.29 -13.31 5.42
N ALA A 30 -3.96 -12.93 4.33
CA ALA A 30 -5.37 -13.21 4.08
C ALA A 30 -5.55 -13.78 2.69
N TYR A 31 -6.40 -14.80 2.56
CA TYR A 31 -6.72 -15.46 1.30
C TYR A 31 -8.22 -15.71 1.19
N PRO A 32 -8.81 -15.55 0.00
CA PRO A 32 -10.19 -15.92 -0.22
C PRO A 32 -10.32 -17.44 -0.11
N ASP A 33 -11.47 -17.89 0.35
CA ASP A 33 -11.74 -19.31 0.37
C ASP A 33 -11.86 -19.85 -1.06
N PRO A 34 -11.53 -21.14 -1.29
CA PRO A 34 -11.89 -21.80 -2.53
C PRO A 34 -13.38 -21.59 -2.83
N PRO A 35 -13.77 -21.35 -4.10
CA PRO A 35 -15.16 -21.48 -4.48
C PRO A 35 -15.64 -22.87 -4.06
N ASN A 36 -16.75 -22.96 -3.32
CA ASN A 36 -17.34 -24.26 -2.99
C ASN A 36 -17.70 -24.98 -4.30
N PRO A 37 -17.19 -26.20 -4.55
CA PRO A 37 -17.52 -26.95 -5.76
C PRO A 37 -18.98 -27.43 -5.80
N SER A 38 -19.74 -27.29 -4.72
CA SER A 38 -21.15 -27.65 -4.64
C SER A 38 -21.97 -26.51 -4.06
N GLY A 39 -22.87 -25.95 -4.87
CA GLY A 39 -23.89 -25.02 -4.41
C GLY A 39 -24.95 -25.73 -3.56
N THR A 40 -24.64 -26.01 -2.30
CA THR A 40 -25.62 -26.51 -1.34
C THR A 40 -25.57 -25.69 -0.06
N ASN A 41 -26.65 -24.93 0.14
CA ASN A 41 -27.00 -24.34 1.41
C ASN A 41 -27.26 -25.45 2.44
N GLY A 42 -26.71 -25.28 3.65
CA GLY A 42 -27.30 -25.84 4.86
C GLY A 42 -26.74 -27.17 5.39
N SER A 43 -26.17 -27.05 6.59
CA SER A 43 -26.27 -27.98 7.72
C SER A 43 -25.48 -29.31 7.74
N ALA A 44 -24.87 -29.50 8.92
CA ALA A 44 -24.59 -30.74 9.65
C ALA A 44 -23.48 -31.69 9.17
N SER A 45 -22.46 -31.76 10.03
CA SER A 45 -21.97 -32.94 10.74
C SER A 45 -21.43 -34.17 9.99
N SER A 46 -20.19 -34.47 10.37
CA SER A 46 -19.61 -35.79 10.64
C SER A 46 -19.28 -36.77 9.52
N THR A 47 -18.08 -37.33 9.73
CA THR A 47 -17.58 -38.66 9.40
C THR A 47 -16.93 -38.87 8.03
N ALA A 48 -15.72 -39.41 8.12
CA ALA A 48 -14.84 -39.79 7.03
C ALA A 48 -15.39 -40.97 6.22
N THR A 49 -15.09 -41.01 4.93
CA THR A 49 -14.69 -42.24 4.22
C THR A 49 -14.05 -41.90 2.88
N ASN A 50 -12.93 -42.57 2.59
CA ASN A 50 -12.25 -42.59 1.31
C ASN A 50 -13.19 -43.09 0.19
N LYS A 51 -13.09 -42.53 -1.02
CA LYS A 51 -13.02 -43.30 -2.28
C LYS A 51 -12.82 -42.44 -3.52
N ASP A 52 -11.83 -42.87 -4.31
CA ASP A 52 -11.82 -43.05 -5.75
C ASP A 52 -12.10 -41.88 -6.70
N SER A 53 -10.99 -41.48 -7.32
CA SER A 53 -10.85 -40.81 -8.61
C SER A 53 -11.85 -41.28 -9.67
N SER A 54 -12.61 -40.35 -10.23
CA SER A 54 -13.26 -40.49 -11.55
C SER A 54 -12.66 -39.48 -12.53
N PRO A 55 -12.41 -39.87 -13.80
CA PRO A 55 -11.78 -39.03 -14.81
C PRO A 55 -12.83 -38.16 -15.51
N GLY A 56 -12.54 -36.86 -15.71
CA GLY A 56 -13.33 -36.03 -16.64
C GLY A 56 -13.86 -34.70 -16.11
N VAL A 57 -13.39 -34.18 -14.98
CA VAL A 57 -13.63 -32.77 -14.62
C VAL A 57 -12.41 -31.97 -15.04
N SER A 58 -12.56 -31.12 -16.05
CA SER A 58 -11.60 -30.04 -16.31
C SER A 58 -11.65 -29.08 -15.13
N ILE A 59 -10.82 -29.35 -14.12
CA ILE A 59 -10.65 -28.45 -12.97
C ILE A 59 -10.05 -27.17 -13.55
N SER A 60 -10.89 -26.17 -13.80
CA SER A 60 -10.41 -24.82 -14.12
C SER A 60 -9.39 -24.45 -13.05
N PRO A 61 -8.17 -23.99 -13.39
CA PRO A 61 -7.16 -23.70 -12.41
C PRO A 61 -7.74 -22.75 -11.37
N GLN A 62 -7.82 -23.22 -10.13
CA GLN A 62 -8.45 -22.48 -9.05
C GLN A 62 -7.79 -21.11 -8.94
N LYS A 63 -8.57 -20.04 -9.10
CA LYS A 63 -8.08 -18.68 -8.92
C LYS A 63 -7.69 -18.50 -7.45
N ARG A 64 -6.42 -18.15 -7.22
CA ARG A 64 -5.83 -17.91 -5.90
C ARG A 64 -5.24 -16.52 -5.88
N ALA A 65 -5.61 -15.77 -4.86
CA ALA A 65 -4.99 -14.50 -4.49
C ALA A 65 -4.63 -14.58 -3.01
N LEU A 66 -3.57 -13.88 -2.62
CA LEU A 66 -3.12 -13.81 -1.24
C LEU A 66 -2.71 -12.37 -0.98
N LEU A 67 -3.11 -11.84 0.16
CA LEU A 67 -2.63 -10.57 0.67
C LEU A 67 -1.65 -10.88 1.80
N ILE A 68 -0.40 -10.47 1.68
CA ILE A 68 0.63 -10.65 2.70
C ILE A 68 1.05 -9.28 3.19
N PHE A 69 1.04 -9.09 4.50
CA PHE A 69 1.63 -7.96 5.22
C PHE A 69 2.70 -8.47 6.17
N ILE A 70 3.82 -7.76 6.20
CA ILE A 70 4.92 -7.97 7.13
C ILE A 70 5.19 -6.60 7.75
N CYS A 71 4.80 -6.43 9.01
CA CYS A 71 4.93 -5.16 9.74
C CYS A 71 6.05 -5.28 10.78
N VAL A 72 7.27 -4.94 10.40
CA VAL A 72 8.46 -5.09 11.24
C VAL A 72 8.67 -3.82 12.06
N PRO A 73 8.60 -3.87 13.41
CA PRO A 73 8.94 -2.72 14.24
C PRO A 73 10.44 -2.40 14.11
N VAL A 74 10.79 -1.12 13.93
CA VAL A 74 12.19 -0.69 13.71
C VAL A 74 12.69 0.20 14.85
N SER A 75 11.83 1.11 15.33
CA SER A 75 12.05 1.92 16.53
C SER A 75 10.67 2.31 17.11
N PRO A 76 10.58 2.84 18.35
CA PRO A 76 9.33 3.41 18.84
C PRO A 76 8.73 4.40 17.84
N GLY A 77 7.44 4.27 17.53
CA GLY A 77 6.74 5.10 16.55
C GLY A 77 7.09 4.85 15.08
N LYS A 78 7.90 3.83 14.75
CA LYS A 78 8.28 3.51 13.37
C LYS A 78 8.24 2.02 13.10
N SER A 79 7.46 1.65 12.09
CA SER A 79 7.39 0.29 11.57
C SER A 79 7.70 0.27 10.07
N ARG A 80 8.38 -0.78 9.62
CA ARG A 80 8.56 -1.08 8.20
C ARG A 80 7.44 -1.99 7.75
N LEU A 81 6.62 -1.51 6.82
CA LEU A 81 5.58 -2.29 6.18
C LEU A 81 6.09 -2.83 4.84
N ILE A 82 6.20 -4.15 4.74
CA ILE A 82 6.44 -4.86 3.48
C ILE A 82 5.17 -5.64 3.18
N TRP A 83 4.72 -5.60 1.94
CA TRP A 83 3.48 -6.27 1.60
C TRP A 83 3.51 -6.76 0.15
N SER A 84 2.70 -7.75 -0.14
CA SER A 84 2.65 -8.39 -1.46
C SER A 84 1.25 -8.94 -1.72
N PHE A 85 0.84 -8.91 -2.98
CA PHE A 85 -0.44 -9.45 -3.43
C PHE A 85 -0.27 -10.49 -4.55
N PRO A 86 0.36 -11.65 -4.27
CA PRO A 86 0.54 -12.67 -5.29
C PRO A 86 -0.80 -13.26 -5.72
N ARG A 87 -0.95 -13.47 -7.03
CA ARG A 87 -2.13 -14.01 -7.68
C ARG A 87 -1.72 -14.91 -8.84
N ASN A 88 -2.45 -16.00 -9.06
CA ASN A 88 -2.20 -16.91 -10.20
C ASN A 88 -3.08 -16.63 -11.43
N PHE A 89 -3.94 -15.62 -11.36
CA PHE A 89 -4.87 -15.25 -12.43
C PHE A 89 -4.62 -13.83 -12.92
N ALA A 90 -4.98 -13.55 -14.16
CA ALA A 90 -4.84 -12.26 -14.83
C ALA A 90 -3.40 -11.69 -14.82
N VAL A 91 -2.40 -12.57 -14.74
CA VAL A 91 -0.97 -12.22 -14.73
C VAL A 91 -0.52 -11.48 -16.00
N TRP A 92 -1.25 -11.65 -17.12
CA TRP A 92 -1.03 -10.90 -18.35
C TRP A 92 -1.08 -9.37 -18.16
N MET A 93 -1.85 -8.89 -17.17
CA MET A 93 -1.91 -7.46 -16.85
C MET A 93 -0.55 -6.93 -16.40
N ASP A 94 0.31 -7.77 -15.82
CA ASP A 94 1.64 -7.38 -15.35
C ASP A 94 2.61 -7.11 -16.52
N CYS A 95 2.26 -7.57 -17.73
CA CYS A 95 3.00 -7.26 -18.96
C CYS A 95 2.61 -5.90 -19.56
N ILE A 96 1.41 -5.40 -19.27
CA ILE A 96 0.88 -4.16 -19.86
C ILE A 96 1.01 -2.99 -18.89
N ILE A 97 0.75 -3.25 -17.60
CA ILE A 97 0.75 -2.22 -16.57
C ILE A 97 2.09 -2.28 -15.84
N PRO A 98 2.92 -1.22 -15.93
CA PRO A 98 4.16 -1.14 -15.18
C PRO A 98 3.96 -1.37 -13.69
N ARG A 99 4.86 -2.13 -13.06
CA ARG A 99 4.77 -2.50 -11.63
C ARG A 99 4.59 -1.30 -10.69
N TRP A 100 5.25 -0.18 -10.98
CA TRP A 100 5.14 1.03 -10.16
C TRP A 100 3.71 1.58 -10.11
N ILE A 101 2.89 1.40 -11.15
CA ILE A 101 1.48 1.86 -11.15
C ILE A 101 0.68 1.07 -10.12
N PHE A 102 0.88 -0.25 -10.04
CA PHE A 102 0.26 -1.07 -9.00
C PHE A 102 0.69 -0.57 -7.62
N HIS A 103 1.99 -0.36 -7.41
CA HIS A 103 2.52 0.11 -6.13
C HIS A 103 1.90 1.45 -5.72
N ILE A 104 1.82 2.44 -6.62
CA ILE A 104 1.21 3.75 -6.31
C ILE A 104 -0.25 3.60 -5.92
N ARG A 105 -1.05 2.85 -6.69
CA ARG A 105 -2.48 2.65 -6.37
C ARG A 105 -2.69 2.05 -4.99
N GLN A 106 -1.78 1.18 -4.58
CA GLN A 106 -1.87 0.48 -3.32
C GLN A 106 -1.31 1.32 -2.16
N ASN A 107 -0.23 2.08 -2.39
CA ASN A 107 0.25 3.09 -1.44
C ASN A 107 -0.84 4.12 -1.13
N LEU A 108 -1.71 4.47 -2.09
CA LEU A 108 -2.82 5.39 -1.79
C LEU A 108 -3.72 4.92 -0.63
N ILE A 109 -3.89 3.59 -0.47
CA ILE A 109 -4.68 2.98 0.61
C ILE A 109 -3.88 2.97 1.92
N LEU A 110 -2.58 2.68 1.87
CA LEU A 110 -1.74 2.62 3.07
C LEU A 110 -1.47 4.02 3.64
N ASP A 111 -1.18 4.96 2.75
CA ASP A 111 -0.91 6.34 3.11
C ASP A 111 -2.17 7.02 3.67
N SER A 112 -3.38 6.63 3.22
CA SER A 112 -4.62 7.18 3.77
C SER A 112 -4.85 6.82 5.23
N ASP A 113 -4.35 5.67 5.68
CA ASP A 113 -4.53 5.20 7.05
C ASP A 113 -3.37 5.60 7.96
N LEU A 114 -2.23 6.01 7.39
CA LEU A 114 -0.98 6.28 8.10
C LEU A 114 -1.13 7.28 9.25
N TYR A 115 -1.87 8.37 9.04
CA TYR A 115 -2.06 9.38 10.08
C TYR A 115 -2.95 8.87 11.21
N LEU A 116 -3.99 8.09 10.89
CA LEU A 116 -4.84 7.47 11.92
C LEU A 116 -4.02 6.51 12.77
N LEU A 117 -3.17 5.68 12.16
CA LEU A 117 -2.29 4.74 12.85
C LEU A 117 -1.31 5.48 13.75
N HIS A 118 -0.69 6.56 13.26
CA HIS A 118 0.22 7.40 14.04
C HIS A 118 -0.46 7.98 15.29
N VAL A 119 -1.63 8.61 15.13
CA VAL A 119 -2.37 9.19 16.26
C VAL A 119 -2.87 8.11 17.22
N GLN A 120 -3.28 6.95 16.69
CA GLN A 120 -3.71 5.82 17.51
C GLN A 120 -2.56 5.31 18.39
N GLU A 121 -1.33 5.19 17.88
CA GLU A 121 -0.17 4.79 18.67
C GLU A 121 0.13 5.78 19.81
N GLN A 122 0.11 7.08 19.51
CA GLN A 122 0.31 8.15 20.50
C GLN A 122 -0.69 8.05 21.65
N LYS A 123 -1.98 7.92 21.33
CA LYS A 123 -3.03 7.80 22.34
C LYS A 123 -2.93 6.48 23.13
N ILE A 124 -2.57 5.37 22.48
CA ILE A 124 -2.39 4.10 23.19
C ILE A 124 -1.24 4.20 24.20
N MET A 125 -0.16 4.91 23.87
CA MET A 125 0.92 5.14 24.83
C MET A 125 0.53 6.08 25.97
N GLU A 126 -0.28 7.10 25.71
CA GLU A 126 -0.82 8.00 26.75
C GLU A 126 -1.68 7.24 27.79
N PHE A 127 -2.59 6.37 27.34
CA PHE A 127 -3.48 5.61 28.24
C PHE A 127 -2.86 4.30 28.77
N GLY A 128 -1.73 3.89 28.22
CA GLY A 128 -1.03 2.64 28.50
C GLY A 128 -1.51 1.47 27.63
N PRO A 129 -0.61 0.58 27.17
CA PRO A 129 -0.94 -0.53 26.25
C PRO A 129 -2.06 -1.46 26.75
N SER A 130 -2.16 -1.68 28.06
CA SER A 130 -3.20 -2.51 28.67
C SER A 130 -4.60 -1.90 28.60
N ASN A 131 -4.70 -0.57 28.48
CA ASN A 131 -5.96 0.18 28.43
C ASN A 131 -6.35 0.62 27.01
N TRP A 132 -5.79 0.01 25.97
CA TRP A 132 -5.99 0.40 24.57
C TRP A 132 -7.46 0.50 24.15
N GLN A 133 -8.37 -0.23 24.80
CA GLN A 133 -9.82 -0.19 24.53
C GLN A 133 -10.46 1.16 24.88
N LYS A 134 -9.83 1.97 25.75
CA LYS A 134 -10.28 3.36 26.03
C LYS A 134 -10.02 4.29 24.84
N VAL A 135 -9.06 3.94 23.99
CA VAL A 135 -8.65 4.70 22.81
C VAL A 135 -9.35 4.19 21.55
N CYS A 136 -9.48 2.87 21.41
CA CYS A 136 -10.03 2.23 20.23
C CYS A 136 -11.37 1.56 20.56
N PHE A 137 -12.46 2.17 20.09
CA PHE A 137 -13.78 1.58 20.20
C PHE A 137 -14.00 0.52 19.12
N VAL A 138 -14.01 -0.76 19.52
CA VAL A 138 -14.08 -1.92 18.63
C VAL A 138 -15.19 -2.89 19.06
N PRO A 139 -16.47 -2.49 18.98
CA PRO A 139 -17.58 -3.22 19.60
C PRO A 139 -18.11 -4.38 18.75
N THR A 140 -17.70 -4.51 17.49
CA THR A 140 -18.37 -5.40 16.53
C THR A 140 -17.61 -6.69 16.28
N LYS A 141 -18.29 -7.68 15.69
CA LYS A 141 -17.64 -8.91 15.22
C LYS A 141 -16.60 -8.66 14.13
N ALA A 142 -16.69 -7.56 13.38
CA ALA A 142 -15.72 -7.22 12.35
C ALA A 142 -14.34 -6.85 12.95
N ASP A 143 -14.32 -6.44 14.21
CA ASP A 143 -13.11 -6.03 14.92
C ASP A 143 -12.32 -7.19 15.54
N ALA A 144 -12.80 -8.44 15.37
CA ALA A 144 -12.26 -9.59 16.07
C ALA A 144 -10.76 -9.83 15.81
N LEU A 145 -10.25 -9.50 14.61
CA LEU A 145 -8.82 -9.58 14.29
C LEU A 145 -7.97 -8.60 15.11
N VAL A 146 -8.44 -7.35 15.25
CA VAL A 146 -7.75 -6.31 16.02
C VAL A 146 -7.74 -6.70 17.50
N VAL A 147 -8.88 -7.15 18.03
CA VAL A 147 -9.01 -7.63 19.41
C VAL A 147 -8.09 -8.83 19.66
N ALA A 148 -8.05 -9.81 18.74
CA ALA A 148 -7.19 -10.98 18.88
C ALA A 148 -5.70 -10.63 18.84
N PHE A 149 -5.28 -9.75 17.94
CA PHE A 149 -3.91 -9.27 17.90
C PHE A 149 -3.52 -8.54 19.19
N ARG A 150 -4.35 -7.64 19.70
CA ARG A 150 -4.08 -6.93 20.96
C ARG A 150 -4.02 -7.87 22.15
N ARG A 151 -4.90 -8.88 22.24
CA ARG A 151 -4.84 -9.93 23.27
C ARG A 151 -3.57 -10.76 23.17
N TRP A 152 -3.18 -11.14 21.96
CA TRP A 152 -1.93 -11.86 21.72
C TRP A 152 -0.72 -11.03 22.16
N LEU A 153 -0.66 -9.75 21.78
CA LEU A 153 0.42 -8.83 22.15
C LEU A 153 0.51 -8.65 23.67
N ILE A 154 -0.62 -8.45 24.37
CA ILE A 154 -0.65 -8.36 25.83
C ILE A 154 -0.14 -9.66 26.47
N LYS A 155 -0.64 -10.81 26.02
CA LYS A 155 -0.34 -12.12 26.62
C LYS A 155 1.12 -12.54 26.43
N TYR A 156 1.70 -12.31 25.25
CA TYR A 156 3.01 -12.86 24.88
C TYR A 156 4.13 -11.82 24.81
N SER A 157 3.83 -10.52 24.89
CA SER A 157 4.83 -9.45 24.84
C SER A 157 4.57 -8.32 25.84
N GLN A 158 3.75 -8.56 26.88
CA GLN A 158 3.42 -7.53 27.88
C GLN A 158 2.79 -6.26 27.25
N GLY A 159 2.17 -6.40 26.07
CA GLY A 159 1.46 -5.34 25.38
C GLY A 159 2.33 -4.43 24.52
N GLN A 160 3.64 -4.67 24.44
CA GLN A 160 4.58 -3.79 23.72
C GLN A 160 5.76 -4.55 23.13
N VAL A 161 6.43 -3.94 22.16
CA VAL A 161 7.69 -4.46 21.63
C VAL A 161 8.78 -4.24 22.67
N ASN A 162 9.56 -5.30 22.98
CA ASN A 162 10.74 -5.15 23.82
C ASN A 162 11.88 -4.55 23.00
N TRP A 163 12.21 -3.29 23.27
CA TRP A 163 13.27 -2.55 22.58
C TRP A 163 14.67 -2.75 23.19
N GLY A 164 14.78 -3.48 24.30
CA GLY A 164 16.01 -3.59 25.09
C GLY A 164 16.53 -2.23 25.52
N ASP A 165 17.86 -2.12 25.68
CA ASP A 165 18.51 -0.87 26.12
C ASP A 165 18.75 0.14 24.97
N LYS A 166 18.41 -0.22 23.72
CA LYS A 166 18.70 0.60 22.53
C LYS A 166 17.78 1.81 22.39
N PHE A 167 16.54 1.69 22.87
CA PHE A 167 15.55 2.74 22.75
C PHE A 167 14.82 2.91 24.08
N ASN A 168 14.52 4.15 24.43
CA ASN A 168 13.62 4.41 25.54
C ASN A 168 12.19 4.02 25.11
N ALA A 169 11.74 2.85 25.57
CA ALA A 169 10.43 2.30 25.24
C ALA A 169 9.26 3.22 25.66
N ALA A 170 9.49 4.16 26.58
CA ALA A 170 8.47 5.06 27.10
C ALA A 170 8.26 6.35 26.27
N ALA A 171 9.07 6.61 25.25
CA ALA A 171 9.02 7.87 24.50
C ALA A 171 8.80 7.64 23.00
N LEU A 172 7.59 7.94 22.51
CA LEU A 172 7.35 8.10 21.08
C LEU A 172 7.94 9.44 20.61
N PRO A 173 8.40 9.51 19.36
CA PRO A 173 8.71 10.80 18.76
C PRO A 173 7.44 11.68 18.70
N PRO A 174 7.58 13.01 18.80
CA PRO A 174 6.45 13.91 18.61
C PRO A 174 5.87 13.77 17.20
N THR A 175 4.59 14.09 17.04
CA THR A 175 3.92 14.08 15.74
C THR A 175 4.59 15.06 14.79
N PRO A 176 5.16 14.58 13.67
CA PRO A 176 5.79 15.47 12.70
C PRO A 176 4.74 16.25 11.91
N PRO A 177 5.14 17.31 11.18
CA PRO A 177 4.27 17.96 10.19
C PRO A 177 3.72 16.95 9.17
N ARG A 178 2.53 17.22 8.65
CA ARG A 178 1.84 16.31 7.71
C ARG A 178 2.68 16.06 6.46
N GLU A 179 3.41 17.07 5.96
CA GLU A 179 4.29 16.89 4.80
C GLU A 179 5.38 15.85 5.05
N GLN A 180 5.92 15.81 6.27
CA GLN A 180 6.94 14.83 6.64
C GLN A 180 6.33 13.45 6.91
N LEU A 181 5.13 13.39 7.52
CA LEU A 181 4.46 12.11 7.77
C LEU A 181 4.08 11.40 6.47
N PHE A 182 3.57 12.15 5.49
CA PHE A 182 3.17 11.61 4.18
C PHE A 182 4.27 11.71 3.11
N ASP A 183 5.54 11.82 3.51
CA ASP A 183 6.65 11.81 2.58
C ASP A 183 6.83 10.42 1.97
N ARG A 184 6.21 10.22 0.81
CA ARG A 184 6.26 8.97 0.05
C ARG A 184 7.64 8.73 -0.56
N TYR A 185 8.39 9.80 -0.82
CA TYR A 185 9.68 9.68 -1.49
C TYR A 185 10.67 8.92 -0.60
N TRP A 186 10.76 9.34 0.66
CA TRP A 186 11.65 8.71 1.64
C TRP A 186 11.10 7.41 2.22
N SER A 187 9.78 7.31 2.43
CA SER A 187 9.18 6.10 2.98
C SER A 187 9.13 4.94 1.97
N HIS A 188 8.98 5.23 0.68
CA HIS A 188 8.80 4.20 -0.36
C HIS A 188 9.72 4.35 -1.57
N VAL A 189 9.69 5.49 -2.26
CA VAL A 189 10.25 5.63 -3.62
C VAL A 189 11.74 5.34 -3.66
N VAL A 190 12.52 5.87 -2.72
CA VAL A 190 13.98 5.67 -2.67
C VAL A 190 14.37 4.20 -2.48
N ASN A 191 13.52 3.43 -1.78
CA ASN A 191 13.75 2.03 -1.42
C ASN A 191 13.17 1.04 -2.45
N CYS A 192 12.32 1.50 -3.37
CA CYS A 192 11.65 0.66 -4.35
C CYS A 192 12.28 0.85 -5.75
N LEU A 193 12.98 -0.18 -6.25
CA LEU A 193 13.63 -0.12 -7.57
C LEU A 193 12.66 0.32 -8.69
N SER A 194 11.46 -0.26 -8.73
CA SER A 194 10.47 0.06 -9.78
C SER A 194 9.97 1.51 -9.70
N CYS A 195 9.68 2.02 -8.49
CA CYS A 195 9.16 3.38 -8.33
C CYS A 195 10.28 4.42 -8.45
N ASN A 196 11.48 4.12 -7.98
CA ASN A 196 12.65 4.97 -8.16
C ASN A 196 13.00 5.15 -9.65
N SER A 197 13.00 4.07 -10.42
CA SER A 197 13.23 4.13 -11.87
C SER A 197 12.17 4.95 -12.58
N ALA A 198 10.88 4.75 -12.25
CA ALA A 198 9.79 5.54 -12.82
C ALA A 198 9.92 7.03 -12.46
N TYR A 199 10.20 7.33 -11.19
CA TYR A 199 10.45 8.70 -10.71
C TYR A 199 11.59 9.36 -11.49
N LYS A 200 12.75 8.70 -11.64
CA LYS A 200 13.88 9.23 -12.40
C LYS A 200 13.54 9.46 -13.87
N ALA A 201 12.86 8.50 -14.51
CA ALA A 201 12.46 8.62 -15.90
C ALA A 201 11.50 9.81 -16.13
N LEU A 202 10.49 9.97 -15.26
CA LEU A 202 9.52 11.06 -15.37
C LEU A 202 10.15 12.44 -15.11
N ASN A 203 11.07 12.57 -14.14
CA ASN A 203 11.82 13.82 -13.93
C ASN A 203 12.74 14.15 -15.12
N LEU A 204 13.33 13.12 -15.75
CA LEU A 204 14.09 13.32 -16.98
C LEU A 204 13.18 13.79 -18.11
N THR A 205 11.99 13.19 -18.27
CA THR A 205 10.99 13.62 -19.26
C THR A 205 10.56 15.07 -19.03
N GLU A 206 10.29 15.47 -17.78
CA GLU A 206 10.00 16.87 -17.44
C GLU A 206 11.12 17.80 -17.94
N THR A 207 12.37 17.47 -17.61
CA THR A 207 13.54 18.28 -17.97
C THR A 207 13.70 18.38 -19.49
N VAL A 208 13.57 17.25 -20.21
CA VAL A 208 13.67 17.21 -21.66
C VAL A 208 12.57 18.06 -22.31
N LEU A 209 11.32 17.97 -21.83
CA LEU A 209 10.22 18.78 -22.35
C LEU A 209 10.46 20.28 -22.17
N GLN A 210 11.04 20.70 -21.04
CA GLN A 210 11.41 22.10 -20.79
C GLN A 210 12.52 22.57 -21.75
N ILE A 211 13.59 21.78 -21.90
CA ILE A 211 14.69 22.10 -22.83
C ILE A 211 14.17 22.17 -24.27
N MET A 212 13.31 21.24 -24.69
CA MET A 212 12.69 21.25 -26.02
C MET A 212 11.84 22.50 -26.24
N SER A 213 11.04 22.91 -25.25
CA SER A 213 10.24 24.13 -25.34
C SER A 213 11.11 25.36 -25.56
N ILE A 214 12.15 25.55 -24.73
CA ILE A 214 13.09 26.68 -24.85
C ILE A 214 13.85 26.61 -26.17
N GLY A 215 14.31 25.43 -26.57
CA GLY A 215 15.02 25.20 -27.83
C GLY A 215 14.18 25.58 -29.05
N ILE A 216 12.90 25.18 -29.08
CA ILE A 216 11.98 25.52 -30.17
C ILE A 216 11.75 27.04 -30.22
N ILE A 217 11.57 27.71 -29.09
CA ILE A 217 11.45 29.18 -29.03
C ILE A 217 12.72 29.85 -29.55
N GLY A 218 13.89 29.35 -29.17
CA GLY A 218 15.18 29.82 -29.68
C GLY A 218 15.31 29.68 -31.20
N VAL A 219 14.91 28.52 -31.76
CA VAL A 219 14.89 28.30 -33.21
C VAL A 219 13.99 29.31 -33.92
N ILE A 220 12.77 29.54 -33.41
CA ILE A 220 11.84 30.54 -33.97
C ILE A 220 12.44 31.96 -33.92
N GLY A 221 13.17 32.29 -32.85
CA GLY A 221 13.82 33.59 -32.67
C GLY A 221 15.00 33.82 -33.62
N LEU A 222 15.78 32.77 -33.91
CA LEU A 222 16.98 32.85 -34.75
C LEU A 222 16.68 32.71 -36.26
N THR A 223 15.56 32.08 -36.64
CA THR A 223 15.20 31.90 -38.05
C THR A 223 14.60 33.18 -38.65
N LYS A 224 15.19 33.64 -39.75
CA LYS A 224 14.72 34.81 -40.51
C LYS A 224 13.30 34.57 -41.02
N GLN A 225 12.48 35.61 -41.07
CA GLN A 225 11.07 35.53 -41.47
C GLN A 225 10.84 34.95 -42.87
N ALA A 226 11.81 35.09 -43.79
CA ALA A 226 11.75 34.53 -45.13
C ALA A 226 12.03 33.01 -45.20
N THR A 227 12.56 32.41 -44.14
CA THR A 227 12.97 30.98 -44.11
C THR A 227 11.88 30.04 -43.61
N MET A 228 10.85 30.55 -42.94
CA MET A 228 9.74 29.76 -42.41
C MET A 228 8.42 30.40 -42.80
N THR A 229 7.47 29.59 -43.27
CA THR A 229 6.11 30.08 -43.49
C THR A 229 5.43 30.42 -42.16
N THR A 230 4.43 31.31 -42.20
CA THR A 230 3.62 31.66 -41.01
C THR A 230 3.02 30.42 -40.35
N VAL A 231 2.62 29.42 -41.14
CA VAL A 231 2.05 28.14 -40.66
C VAL A 231 3.11 27.31 -39.93
N GLN A 232 4.34 27.21 -40.46
CA GLN A 232 5.41 26.48 -39.77
C GLN A 232 5.80 27.16 -38.46
N ARG A 233 5.89 28.49 -38.46
CA ARG A 233 6.23 29.28 -37.27
C ARG A 233 5.16 29.13 -36.18
N SER A 234 3.87 29.18 -36.54
CA SER A 234 2.77 29.00 -35.60
C SER A 234 2.68 27.56 -35.06
N ALA A 235 2.97 26.56 -35.90
CA ALA A 235 3.03 25.16 -35.48
C ALA A 235 4.16 24.91 -34.47
N LEU A 236 5.37 25.42 -34.73
CA LEU A 236 6.49 25.33 -33.79
C LEU A 236 6.19 26.05 -32.48
N PHE A 237 5.59 27.24 -32.54
CA PHE A 237 5.22 27.98 -31.32
C PHE A 237 4.19 27.20 -30.49
N SER A 238 3.16 26.65 -31.14
CA SER A 238 2.17 25.77 -30.49
C SER A 238 2.83 24.54 -29.86
N MET A 239 3.77 23.89 -30.56
CA MET A 239 4.53 22.77 -30.03
C MET A 239 5.35 23.16 -28.79
N ALA A 240 6.02 24.32 -28.81
CA ALA A 240 6.78 24.81 -27.66
C ALA A 240 5.88 25.01 -26.43
N ILE A 241 4.68 25.58 -26.62
CA ILE A 241 3.69 25.75 -25.55
C ILE A 241 3.24 24.38 -25.03
N LEU A 242 2.91 23.43 -25.92
CA LEU A 242 2.50 22.09 -25.53
C LEU A 242 3.58 21.37 -24.72
N CYS A 243 4.85 21.45 -25.15
CA CYS A 243 5.97 20.90 -24.39
C CYS A 243 6.08 21.52 -22.99
N PHE A 244 5.93 22.84 -22.87
CA PHE A 244 5.98 23.52 -21.58
C PHE A 244 4.82 23.09 -20.67
N VAL A 245 3.59 23.11 -21.18
CA VAL A 245 2.40 22.69 -20.43
C VAL A 245 2.51 21.23 -20.00
N ALA A 246 2.94 20.34 -20.91
CA ALA A 246 3.19 18.94 -20.61
C ALA A 246 4.24 18.78 -19.51
N SER A 247 5.33 19.57 -19.53
CA SER A 247 6.33 19.52 -18.47
C SER A 247 5.78 19.90 -17.10
N LYS A 248 4.93 20.94 -17.02
CA LYS A 248 4.29 21.34 -15.76
C LYS A 248 3.29 20.31 -15.26
N TRP A 249 2.56 19.69 -16.17
CA TRP A 249 1.68 18.58 -15.84
C TRP A 249 2.48 17.38 -15.30
N VAL A 250 3.58 16.98 -15.96
CA VAL A 250 4.47 15.91 -15.49
C VAL A 250 5.05 16.25 -14.11
N SER A 251 5.52 17.47 -13.90
CA SER A 251 6.06 17.94 -12.62
C SER A 251 5.04 17.80 -11.49
N HIS A 252 3.81 18.27 -11.71
CA HIS A 252 2.73 18.17 -10.73
C HIS A 252 2.33 16.70 -10.48
N PHE A 253 2.24 15.89 -11.55
CA PHE A 253 1.99 14.46 -11.44
C PHE A 253 3.07 13.76 -10.60
N VAL A 254 4.35 14.00 -10.90
CA VAL A 254 5.49 13.43 -10.17
C VAL A 254 5.42 13.82 -8.70
N TYR A 255 5.13 15.09 -8.40
CA TYR A 255 5.03 15.56 -7.03
C TYR A 255 3.89 14.86 -6.27
N LYS A 256 2.67 14.84 -6.82
CA LYS A 256 1.50 14.22 -6.17
C LYS A 256 1.60 12.70 -6.07
N THR A 257 2.28 12.06 -7.00
CA THR A 257 2.40 10.61 -7.07
C THR A 257 3.57 10.06 -6.27
N PHE A 258 4.73 10.73 -6.25
CA PHE A 258 5.95 10.18 -5.66
C PHE A 258 6.46 10.91 -4.42
N ARG A 259 5.98 12.14 -4.13
CA ARG A 259 6.44 12.90 -2.97
C ARG A 259 5.37 13.02 -1.90
N TYR A 260 4.25 13.69 -2.22
CA TYR A 260 3.26 14.05 -1.21
C TYR A 260 1.84 14.00 -1.76
N HIS A 261 0.98 13.31 -1.01
CA HIS A 261 -0.46 13.31 -1.22
C HIS A 261 -1.12 13.53 0.13
N ASP A 262 -1.92 14.59 0.24
CA ASP A 262 -2.66 14.84 1.48
C ASP A 262 -3.98 14.07 1.49
N TYR A 263 -4.44 13.75 2.68
CA TYR A 263 -5.66 13.00 2.92
C TYR A 263 -6.56 13.75 3.88
N ASN A 264 -7.79 14.03 3.47
CA ASN A 264 -8.76 14.63 4.38
C ASN A 264 -9.21 13.60 5.41
N HIS A 265 -8.63 13.70 6.59
CA HIS A 265 -9.09 13.03 7.78
C HIS A 265 -10.07 13.99 8.43
N ALA A 266 -11.36 13.64 8.50
CA ALA A 266 -12.35 14.49 9.13
C ALA A 266 -12.01 14.69 10.61
N PHE A 267 -11.28 15.74 10.93
CA PHE A 267 -11.00 16.16 12.29
C PHE A 267 -12.23 16.90 12.81
N LYS A 268 -12.97 16.25 13.70
CA LYS A 268 -13.86 16.92 14.63
C LYS A 268 -13.10 17.21 15.91
#